data_AF-A0A938BRK1-F1
#
_entry.id   AF-A0A938BRK1-F1
#
_cell.length_a   1.000
_cell.length_b   1.000
_cell.length_c   1.000
_cell.angle_alpha   90.00
_cell.angle_beta   90.00
_cell.angle_gamma   90.00
#
_symmetry.space_group_name_H-M   'P 1'
#
loop_
_entity.id
_entity.type
_entity.pdbx_description
1 polymer ?
#
loop_
_entity_poly.entity_id
_entity_poly.type
_entity_poly.pdbx_seq_one_letter_code
_entity_poly.pdbx_strand_id
1 'polypeptide(L)'
;MADRRRTADGTSRRDFIKLSSLAAMAAAGGAASGWLGRPARASSPRGNALPGRIVMLHDAAVHGQGTIDPARAEAAVHQGVRLLTGAGDTGEAFASLFPGLTASSTIAIKVNCIGPC
;
A
#
# COMPACT_ATOMS: atom_id res chain seq x y z
N MET A 1 -55.22 0.30 -5.26
CA MET A 1 -54.43 0.32 -4.02
C MET A 1 -52.99 0.04 -4.43
N ALA A 2 -52.11 1.02 -4.29
CA ALA A 2 -50.75 0.99 -4.79
C ALA A 2 -49.85 0.06 -3.96
N ASP A 3 -48.92 -0.63 -4.60
CA ASP A 3 -47.57 -0.75 -4.04
C ASP A 3 -46.54 -0.59 -5.15
N ARG A 4 -45.81 0.53 -5.08
CA ARG A 4 -44.58 0.79 -5.82
C ARG A 4 -43.45 0.37 -4.89
N ARG A 5 -42.70 -0.68 -5.24
CA ARG A 5 -41.32 -0.81 -4.79
C ARG A 5 -40.40 -0.97 -5.99
N ARG A 6 -39.55 0.06 -6.13
CA ARG A 6 -38.56 0.28 -7.17
C ARG A 6 -37.53 -0.85 -7.16
N THR A 7 -37.40 -1.55 -8.27
CA THR A 7 -36.15 -2.23 -8.63
C THR A 7 -35.15 -1.15 -9.03
N ALA A 8 -34.36 -0.71 -8.06
CA ALA A 8 -33.26 0.20 -8.31
C ALA A 8 -32.18 -0.52 -9.13
N ASP A 9 -32.08 -0.11 -10.38
CA ASP A 9 -30.91 -0.15 -11.28
C ASP A 9 -29.86 -1.22 -11.01
N GLY A 10 -30.01 -2.35 -11.69
CA GLY A 10 -28.97 -3.35 -11.90
C GLY A 10 -27.89 -2.88 -12.89
N THR A 11 -27.20 -1.78 -12.58
CA THR A 11 -25.88 -1.53 -13.19
C THR A 11 -24.84 -1.95 -12.16
N SER A 12 -24.29 -3.15 -12.35
CA SER A 12 -23.28 -3.70 -11.45
C SER A 12 -22.08 -2.77 -11.43
N ARG A 13 -21.48 -2.51 -10.25
CA ARG A 13 -20.21 -1.75 -10.10
C ARG A 13 -19.14 -2.18 -11.09
N ARG A 14 -19.18 -3.46 -11.50
CA ARG A 14 -18.28 -4.06 -12.48
C ARG A 14 -18.45 -3.49 -13.90
N ASP A 15 -19.67 -3.09 -14.27
CA ASP A 15 -19.95 -2.50 -15.59
C ASP A 15 -19.51 -1.03 -15.64
N PHE A 16 -19.61 -0.30 -14.54
CA PHE A 16 -19.04 1.05 -14.42
C PHE A 16 -17.51 1.03 -14.59
N ILE A 17 -16.82 0.09 -13.95
CA ILE A 17 -15.37 -0.06 -14.11
C ILE A 17 -15.01 -0.36 -15.57
N LYS A 18 -15.72 -1.29 -16.22
CA LYS A 18 -15.49 -1.61 -17.64
C LYS A 18 -15.73 -0.41 -18.56
N LEU A 19 -16.74 0.41 -18.30
CA LEU A 19 -17.03 1.60 -19.10
C LEU A 19 -15.92 2.65 -18.95
N SER A 20 -15.37 2.83 -17.75
CA SER A 20 -14.26 3.76 -17.51
C SER A 20 -12.95 3.36 -18.22
N SER A 21 -12.71 2.06 -18.44
CA SER A 21 -11.52 1.57 -19.16
C SER A 21 -11.54 1.92 -20.66
N LEU A 22 -12.72 1.92 -21.29
CA LEU A 22 -12.86 2.15 -22.73
C LEU A 22 -12.75 3.63 -23.12
N ALA A 23 -13.10 4.55 -22.22
CA ALA A 23 -12.97 5.99 -22.47
C ALA A 23 -11.50 6.46 -22.51
N ALA A 24 -10.58 5.76 -21.86
CA ALA A 24 -9.16 6.12 -21.81
C ALA A 24 -8.42 5.85 -23.13
N MET A 25 -8.91 4.94 -23.99
CA MET A 25 -8.26 4.63 -25.27
C MET A 25 -8.68 5.57 -26.42
N ALA A 26 -9.77 6.32 -26.28
CA ALA A 26 -10.21 7.28 -27.31
C ALA A 26 -9.47 8.63 -27.25
N ALA A 27 -8.71 8.91 -26.18
CA ALA A 27 -7.89 10.13 -26.05
C ALA A 27 -6.43 9.95 -26.55
N ALA A 28 -6.07 8.76 -27.05
CA ALA A 28 -4.73 8.45 -27.55
C ALA A 28 -4.63 8.46 -29.09
N GLY A 29 -5.66 8.95 -29.79
CA GLY A 29 -5.67 9.15 -31.23
C GLY A 29 -5.35 10.60 -31.60
N GLY A 30 -4.07 10.97 -31.55
CA GLY A 30 -3.63 12.32 -31.92
C GLY A 30 -2.12 12.43 -32.12
N ALA A 31 -1.68 12.09 -33.34
CA ALA A 31 -0.50 12.57 -34.08
C ALA A 31 0.87 12.74 -33.39
N ALA A 32 1.81 11.92 -33.88
CA ALA A 32 3.23 12.14 -34.18
C ALA A 32 3.96 13.44 -33.76
N SER A 33 5.25 13.22 -33.42
CA SER A 33 6.41 14.12 -33.47
C SER A 33 6.84 14.75 -32.14
N GLY A 34 8.03 14.39 -31.67
CA GLY A 34 8.64 15.03 -30.49
C GLY A 34 9.65 14.18 -29.71
N TRP A 35 10.63 13.59 -30.40
CA TRP A 35 11.90 13.22 -29.78
C TRP A 35 12.57 14.53 -29.32
N LEU A 36 12.40 14.95 -28.06
CA LEU A 36 13.28 15.86 -27.29
C LEU A 36 12.63 16.26 -25.96
N GLY A 37 13.28 15.88 -24.85
CA GLY A 37 13.22 16.62 -23.59
C GLY A 37 11.97 16.39 -22.74
N ARG A 38 11.91 15.26 -22.03
CA ARG A 38 11.06 15.12 -20.85
C ARG A 38 11.68 15.98 -19.74
N PRO A 39 11.08 17.11 -19.29
CA PRO A 39 11.63 17.86 -18.17
C PRO A 39 11.63 16.95 -16.95
N ALA A 40 12.78 16.87 -16.27
CA ALA A 40 12.87 16.19 -14.99
C ALA A 40 11.83 16.81 -14.06
N ARG A 41 10.83 16.02 -13.68
CA ARG A 41 9.80 16.42 -12.72
C ARG A 41 10.53 16.66 -11.41
N ALA A 42 10.70 17.92 -11.04
CA ALA A 42 11.15 18.30 -9.71
C ALA A 42 10.22 17.63 -8.70
N SER A 43 10.77 16.71 -7.92
CA SER A 43 10.06 16.07 -6.81
C SER A 43 9.83 17.13 -5.75
N SER A 44 8.62 17.67 -5.67
CA SER A 44 8.21 18.48 -4.53
C SER A 44 8.43 17.69 -3.23
N PRO A 45 9.16 18.24 -2.25
CA PRO A 45 9.36 17.54 -0.99
C PRO A 45 8.11 17.69 -0.11
N ARG A 46 7.78 16.60 0.60
CA ARG A 46 6.85 16.47 1.74
C ARG A 46 5.39 16.12 1.41
N GLY A 47 5.12 14.82 1.52
CA GLY A 47 3.77 14.24 1.63
C GLY A 47 3.80 12.74 1.33
N ASN A 48 3.97 11.89 2.35
CA ASN A 48 4.10 10.43 2.30
C ASN A 48 5.03 9.90 1.20
N ALA A 49 6.29 9.58 1.55
CA ALA A 49 7.25 8.95 0.62
C ALA A 49 6.77 7.60 0.05
N LEU A 50 5.73 6.99 0.64
CA LEU A 50 5.23 5.67 0.27
C LEU A 50 3.69 5.62 0.25
N PRO A 51 2.98 6.36 -0.62
CA PRO A 51 1.53 6.23 -0.71
C PRO A 51 1.19 4.84 -1.27
N GLY A 52 0.54 4.00 -0.45
CA GLY A 52 -0.06 2.74 -0.90
C GLY A 52 0.91 1.56 -1.13
N ARG A 53 2.16 1.61 -0.64
CA ARG A 53 3.05 0.44 -0.71
C ARG A 53 2.76 -0.52 0.44
N ILE A 54 2.42 -1.76 0.08
CA ILE A 54 2.23 -2.87 1.00
C ILE A 54 3.40 -3.84 0.80
N VAL A 55 4.02 -4.26 1.90
CA VAL A 55 5.01 -5.33 1.91
C VAL A 55 4.36 -6.56 2.52
N MET A 56 4.43 -7.68 1.81
CA MET A 56 4.00 -8.99 2.31
C MET A 56 5.25 -9.83 2.59
N LEU A 57 5.32 -10.36 3.81
CA LEU A 57 6.34 -11.30 4.22
C LEU A 57 5.66 -12.61 4.58
N HIS A 58 6.25 -13.71 4.11
CA HIS A 58 5.80 -15.04 4.45
C HIS A 58 6.94 -15.75 5.20
N ASP A 59 6.71 -16.06 6.47
CA ASP A 59 7.58 -16.91 7.27
C ASP A 59 6.71 -17.85 8.12
N ALA A 60 6.76 -19.14 7.78
CA ALA A 60 5.97 -20.18 8.44
C ALA A 60 6.44 -20.46 9.88
N ALA A 61 7.63 -20.01 10.26
CA ALA A 61 8.17 -20.21 11.59
C ALA A 61 7.82 -19.07 12.57
N VAL A 62 7.18 -17.99 12.10
CA VAL A 62 6.70 -16.89 12.98
C VAL A 62 5.58 -17.35 13.91
N HIS A 63 4.85 -18.39 13.53
CA HIS A 63 3.79 -18.96 14.35
C HIS A 63 3.85 -20.49 14.35
N GLY A 64 3.38 -21.11 15.43
CA GLY A 64 3.30 -22.55 15.57
C GLY A 64 2.36 -22.94 16.70
N GLN A 65 1.55 -23.98 16.51
CA GLN A 65 0.65 -24.53 17.54
C GLN A 65 -0.27 -23.47 18.20
N GLY A 66 -0.73 -22.46 17.44
CA GLY A 66 -1.58 -21.38 17.96
C GLY A 66 -0.84 -20.31 18.77
N THR A 67 0.50 -20.35 18.80
CA THR A 67 1.35 -19.35 19.47
C THR A 67 2.21 -18.60 18.45
N ILE A 68 2.55 -17.36 18.78
CA ILE A 68 3.49 -16.54 18.00
C ILE A 68 4.85 -16.56 18.68
N ASP A 69 5.90 -16.76 17.89
CA ASP A 69 7.28 -16.51 18.33
C ASP A 69 7.55 -14.99 18.26
N PRO A 70 7.69 -14.29 19.41
CA PRO A 70 7.83 -12.85 19.44
C PRO A 70 9.12 -12.36 18.79
N ALA A 71 10.23 -13.11 18.93
CA ALA A 71 11.52 -12.72 18.37
C ALA A 71 11.49 -12.79 16.84
N ARG A 72 10.84 -13.82 16.29
CA ARG A 72 10.64 -13.93 14.84
C ARG A 72 9.65 -12.90 14.31
N ALA A 73 8.57 -12.64 15.03
CA ALA A 73 7.62 -11.60 14.67
C ALA A 73 8.30 -10.21 14.62
N GLU A 74 9.14 -9.89 15.61
CA GLU A 74 9.94 -8.66 15.62
C GLU A 74 10.90 -8.59 14.42
N ALA A 75 11.65 -9.67 14.15
CA ALA A 75 12.54 -9.74 13.00
C ALA A 75 11.80 -9.55 11.66
N ALA A 76 10.62 -10.14 11.53
CA ALA A 76 9.76 -9.98 10.35
C ALA A 76 9.29 -8.53 10.19
N VAL A 77 8.90 -7.86 11.28
CA VAL A 77 8.54 -6.44 11.25
C VAL A 77 9.73 -5.57 10.83
N HIS A 78 10.92 -5.80 11.39
CA HIS A 78 12.14 -5.08 11.01
C HIS A 78 12.50 -5.27 9.53
N GLN A 79 12.39 -6.50 9.03
CA GLN A 79 12.57 -6.79 7.61
C GLN A 79 11.52 -6.06 6.74
N GLY A 80 10.26 -6.06 7.17
CA GLY A 80 9.17 -5.40 6.44
C GLY A 80 9.38 -3.90 6.32
N VAL A 81 9.79 -3.26 7.41
CA VAL A 81 10.07 -1.81 7.45
C VAL A 81 11.29 -1.45 6.58
N ARG A 82 12.34 -2.27 6.59
CA ARG A 82 13.50 -2.11 5.67
C ARG A 82 13.11 -2.25 4.20
N LEU A 83 12.31 -3.25 3.85
CA LEU A 83 11.83 -3.43 2.48
C LEU A 83 10.89 -2.31 2.03
N LEU A 84 10.06 -1.81 2.95
CA LEU A 84 9.11 -0.73 2.70
C LEU A 84 9.85 0.57 2.36
N THR A 85 10.91 0.87 3.10
CA THR A 85 11.69 2.11 3.00
C THR A 85 12.86 2.01 2.00
N GLY A 86 13.37 0.81 1.73
CA GLY A 86 14.59 0.58 0.97
C GLY A 86 15.89 0.77 1.77
N ALA A 87 15.80 0.97 3.09
CA ALA A 87 16.97 1.15 3.95
C ALA A 87 17.58 -0.20 4.39
N GLY A 88 18.91 -0.25 4.51
CA GLY A 88 19.64 -1.45 4.95
C GLY A 88 19.62 -1.64 6.47
N ASP A 89 19.60 -0.53 7.20
CA ASP A 89 19.51 -0.50 8.67
C ASP A 89 18.06 -0.29 9.15
N THR A 90 17.71 -0.95 10.25
CA THR A 90 16.39 -0.88 10.88
C THR A 90 16.15 0.49 11.53
N GLY A 91 17.16 1.07 12.19
CA GLY A 91 17.05 2.36 12.86
C GLY A 91 16.78 3.49 11.86
N GLU A 92 17.56 3.53 10.79
CA GLU A 92 17.35 4.47 9.67
C GLU A 92 15.96 4.29 9.03
N ALA A 93 15.53 3.04 8.84
CA ALA A 93 14.22 2.74 8.27
C ALA A 93 13.08 3.32 9.14
N PHE A 94 13.10 3.11 10.46
CA PHE A 94 12.11 3.69 11.37
C PHE A 94 12.19 5.22 11.45
N ALA A 95 13.40 5.79 11.48
CA ALA A 95 13.59 7.24 11.48
C ALA A 95 13.00 7.90 10.21
N SER A 96 13.06 7.21 9.06
CA SER A 96 12.47 7.70 7.80
C SER A 96 10.93 7.71 7.82
N LEU A 97 10.30 6.78 8.55
CA LEU A 97 8.84 6.66 8.68
C LEU A 97 8.26 7.62 9.72
N PHE A 98 9.02 7.85 10.79
CA PHE A 98 8.58 8.66 11.94
C PHE A 98 9.57 9.81 12.17
N PRO A 99 9.37 10.96 11.50
CA PRO A 99 10.27 12.10 11.64
C PRO A 99 10.24 12.63 13.08
N GLY A 100 11.42 12.93 13.63
CA GLY A 100 11.56 13.45 15.00
C GLY A 100 11.68 12.38 16.08
N LEU A 101 11.83 11.11 15.72
CA LEU A 101 12.23 10.08 16.69
C LEU A 101 13.56 10.44 17.35
N THR A 102 13.59 10.29 18.68
CA THR A 102 14.78 10.44 19.52
C THR A 102 15.17 9.09 20.11
N ALA A 103 16.37 8.97 20.68
CA ALA A 103 16.81 7.75 21.38
C ALA A 103 15.92 7.37 22.59
N SER A 104 15.16 8.32 23.14
CA SER A 104 14.20 8.09 24.23
C SER A 104 12.79 7.76 23.74
N SER A 105 12.55 7.79 22.43
CA SER A 105 11.24 7.51 21.85
C SER A 105 10.97 6.00 21.85
N THR A 106 9.75 5.60 22.21
CA THR A 106 9.33 4.19 22.17
C THR A 106 8.28 4.00 21.08
N ILE A 107 8.51 3.04 20.19
CA ILE A 107 7.55 2.64 19.15
C ILE A 107 6.89 1.33 19.61
N ALA A 108 5.57 1.35 19.76
CA ALA A 108 4.80 0.14 20.03
C ALA A 108 4.12 -0.34 18.75
N ILE A 109 4.31 -1.61 18.40
CA ILE A 109 3.73 -2.22 17.20
C ILE A 109 2.78 -3.33 17.65
N LYS A 110 1.48 -3.18 17.32
CA LYS A 110 0.47 -4.20 17.60
C LYS A 110 0.34 -5.13 16.40
N VAL A 111 0.70 -6.40 16.58
CA VAL A 111 0.47 -7.46 15.59
C VAL A 111 -0.88 -8.10 15.88
N ASN A 112 -1.81 -8.04 14.92
CA ASN A 112 -3.08 -8.74 15.01
C ASN A 112 -2.93 -10.13 14.39
N CYS A 113 -3.16 -11.17 15.18
CA CYS A 113 -3.14 -12.55 14.72
C CYS A 113 -4.50 -12.89 14.12
N ILE A 114 -4.56 -13.16 12.82
CA ILE A 114 -5.78 -13.64 12.16
C ILE A 114 -5.49 -15.09 11.76
N GLY A 115 -5.99 -16.03 12.57
CA GLY A 115 -5.88 -17.46 12.28
C GLY A 115 -7.08 -17.96 11.45
N PRO A 116 -6.94 -19.06 10.70
CA PRO A 116 -8.09 -19.79 10.20
C PRO A 116 -8.88 -20.37 11.38
N CYS A 117 -10.21 -20.23 11.31
CA CYS A 117 -11.15 -21.02 12.10
C CYS A 117 -11.14 -22.48 11.65
#